data_AF-A0A401FNS9-F1
#
_entry.id   AF-A0A401FNS9-F1
#
_cell.length_a   1.000
_cell.length_b   1.000
_cell.length_c   1.000
_cell.angle_alpha   90.00
_cell.angle_beta   90.00
_cell.angle_gamma   90.00
#
_symmetry.space_group_name_H-M   'P 1'
#
loop_
_entity.id
_entity.type
_entity.pdbx_description
1 polymer ?
#
loop_
_entity_poly.entity_id
_entity_poly.type
_entity_poly.pdbx_seq_one_letter_code
_entity_poly.pdbx_strand_id
1 'polypeptide(L)' 'MPDLRTKRTNKMITTVFKELLTKEKFSKITVNLISEAALINRSTFYTHLKISICY' A
#
# COMPACT_ATOMS: atom_id res chain seq x y z
N MET A 1 -11.71 -1.07 17.67
CA MET A 1 -10.48 -0.35 18.04
C MET A 1 -9.63 -0.25 16.78
N PRO A 2 -9.40 0.91 16.16
CA PRO A 2 -8.62 0.97 14.93
C PRO A 2 -7.15 0.64 15.24
N ASP A 3 -6.71 -0.55 14.83
CA ASP A 3 -5.36 -1.05 15.05
C ASP A 3 -4.29 -0.03 14.61
N LEU A 4 -3.39 0.33 15.54
CA LEU A 4 -2.20 1.13 15.25
C LEU A 4 -1.34 0.49 14.15
N ARG A 5 -1.40 -0.84 14.02
CA ARG A 5 -0.77 -1.62 12.96
C ARG A 5 -1.28 -1.22 11.58
N THR A 6 -2.60 -1.11 11.41
CA THR A 6 -3.23 -0.69 10.16
C THR A 6 -2.79 0.72 9.76
N LYS A 7 -2.71 1.65 10.72
CA LYS A 7 -2.22 3.02 10.45
C LYS A 7 -0.75 3.03 10.00
N ARG A 8 0.11 2.22 10.62
CA ARG A 8 1.52 2.10 10.24
C ARG A 8 1.67 1.53 8.83
N THR A 9 0.95 0.44 8.53
CA THR A 9 0.99 -0.17 7.19
C THR A 9 0.45 0.77 6.12
N ASN A 10 -0.64 1.48 6.38
CA ASN A 10 -1.15 2.50 5.46
C ASN A 10 -0.11 3.59 5.20
N LYS A 11 0.50 4.14 6.24
CA LYS A 11 1.54 5.17 6.10
C LYS A 11 2.72 4.65 5.26
N MET A 12 3.14 3.41 5.48
CA MET A 12 4.21 2.77 4.71
C MET A 12 3.85 2.64 3.23
N ILE A 13 2.66 2.10 2.91
CA ILE A 13 2.14 1.99 1.54
C ILE A 13 2.10 3.37 0.87
N THR A 14 1.61 4.39 1.58
CA THR A 14 1.50 5.74 1.01
C THR A 14 2.86 6.37 0.74
N THR A 15 3.85 6.15 1.62
CA THR A 15 5.23 6.63 1.42
C THR A 15 5.86 5.98 0.20
N VAL A 16 5.80 4.65 0.12
CA VAL A 16 6.36 3.88 -1.00
C VAL A 16 5.68 4.25 -2.31
N PHE A 17 4.36 4.42 -2.29
CA PHE A 17 3.61 4.85 -3.47
C PHE A 17 4.07 6.23 -3.98
N LYS A 18 4.33 7.18 -3.07
CA LYS A 18 4.90 8.48 -3.44
C LYS A 18 6.31 8.36 -4.01
N GLU A 19 7.15 7.51 -3.45
CA GLU A 19 8.51 7.25 -3.99
C GLU A 19 8.48 6.57 -5.35
N LEU A 20 7.50 5.71 -5.61
CA LEU A 20 7.32 5.10 -6.92
C LEU A 20 6.82 6.13 -7.95
N LEU A 21 5.95 7.05 -7.54
CA LEU A 21 5.48 8.16 -8.39
C LEU A 21 6.59 9.14 -8.78
N THR A 22 7.63 9.31 -7.94
CA THR A 22 8.78 10.15 -8.29
C THR A 22 9.75 9.45 -9.24
N LYS A 23 9.78 8.11 -9.25
CA LYS A 23 10.68 7.31 -10.09
C LYS A 23 10.06 6.88 -11.43
N GLU A 24 8.76 6.61 -11.45
CA GLU A 24 8.07 5.95 -12.56
C GLU A 24 6.71 6.62 -12.80
N LYS A 25 6.18 6.51 -14.03
CA LYS A 25 4.82 7.00 -14.34
C LYS A 25 3.78 6.12 -13.66
N PHE A 26 2.70 6.71 -13.19
CA PHE A 26 1.58 6.01 -12.54
C PHE A 26 1.08 4.78 -13.31
N SER A 27 1.02 4.84 -14.65
CA SER A 27 0.61 3.73 -15.51
C SER A 27 1.48 2.46 -15.38
N LYS A 28 2.75 2.62 -15.00
CA LYS A 28 3.71 1.52 -14.83
C LYS A 28 3.75 1.00 -13.38
N ILE A 29 3.16 1.73 -12.43
CA ILE A 29 3.08 1.33 -11.04
C ILE A 29 1.98 0.27 -10.91
N THR A 30 2.37 -0.97 -10.58
CA THR A 30 1.43 -2.07 -10.34
C THR A 30 1.35 -2.39 -8.85
N VAL A 31 0.25 -3.04 -8.43
CA VAL A 31 0.09 -3.54 -7.05
C VAL A 31 1.26 -4.44 -6.65
N ASN A 32 1.81 -5.21 -7.58
CA ASN A 32 2.96 -6.06 -7.30
C ASN A 32 4.21 -5.23 -6.95
N LEU A 33 4.47 -4.19 -7.73
CA LEU A 33 5.59 -3.27 -7.52
C LEU A 33 5.48 -2.53 -6.18
N ILE A 34 4.27 -2.09 -5.82
CA ILE A 34 4.01 -1.46 -4.53
C ILE A 34 4.18 -2.48 -3.39
N SER A 35 3.70 -3.71 -3.54
CA SER A 35 3.80 -4.75 -2.52
C SER A 35 5.26 -5.13 -2.26
N GLU A 36 6.06 -5.24 -3.32
CA GLU A 36 7.48 -5.54 -3.26
C GLU A 36 8.27 -4.38 -2.64
N ALA A 37 8.00 -3.14 -3.06
CA ALA A 37 8.67 -1.96 -2.51
C ALA A 37 8.28 -1.65 -1.05
N ALA A 38 7.05 -1.98 -0.64
CA ALA A 38 6.59 -1.83 0.75
C ALA A 38 6.91 -3.06 1.62
N LEU A 39 7.52 -4.11 1.06
CA LEU A 39 7.85 -5.36 1.74
C LEU A 39 6.63 -5.98 2.43
N ILE A 40 5.47 -5.93 1.77
CA ILE A 40 4.21 -6.50 2.25
C ILE A 40 3.73 -7.58 1.30
N ASN A 41 3.04 -8.57 1.88
CA ASN A 41 2.42 -9.59 1.05
C ASN A 41 1.22 -9.01 0.29
N ARG A 42 0.97 -9.48 -0.94
CA ARG A 42 -0.18 -9.03 -1.75
C ARG A 42 -1.51 -9.23 -0.99
N SER A 43 -1.63 -10.32 -0.24
CA SER A 43 -2.79 -10.59 0.62
C SER A 43 -3.01 -9.50 1.66
N THR A 44 -1.94 -8.96 2.24
CA THR A 44 -1.98 -7.86 3.21
C THR A 44 -2.42 -6.57 2.54
N PHE A 45 -1.92 -6.27 1.33
CA PHE A 45 -2.35 -5.12 0.53
C PHE A 45 -3.85 -5.16 0.22
N TYR A 46 -4.36 -6.30 -0.28
CA TYR A 46 -5.79 -6.46 -0.56
C TYR A 46 -6.64 -6.42 0.70
N THR A 47 -6.16 -6.93 1.83
CA THR A 47 -6.86 -6.83 3.12
C THR A 47 -6.99 -5.37 3.56
N HIS A 48 -5.92 -4.58 3.42
CA HIS A 48 -5.94 -3.15 3.76
C HIS A 48 -6.84 -2.33 2.82
N LEU A 49 -6.84 -2.61 1.51
CA LEU A 49 -7.78 -1.96 0.58
C LEU A 49 -9.23 -2.35 0.86
N LYS A 50 -9.49 -3.64 1.14
CA LYS A 50 -10.85 -4.15 1.37
C LYS A 50 -11.48 -3.60 2.66
N ILE A 51 -10.67 -3.29 3.67
CA ILE A 51 -11.13 -2.63 4.90
C ILE A 51 -11.62 -1.20 4.62
N SER A 52 -11.05 -0.50 3.63
CA SER A 52 -11.44 0.88 3.31
C SER A 52 -12.78 1.00 2.57
N ILE A 53 -13.36 -0.10 2.09
CA ILE A 53 -14.61 -0.13 1.31
C ILE A 53 -15.81 -0.64 2.12
N CYS A 54 -15.65 -0.90 3.42
CA CYS A 54 -16.70 -1.49 4.26
C CYS A 54 -17.09 -0.64 5.48
N TYR A 55 -16.84 0.68 5.45
CA TYR A 55 -17.29 1.61 6.50
C TYR A 55 -18.12 2.75 5.92
#